data_AF-A0A564Q492-F1
#
_entry.id   AF-A0A564Q492-F1
#
_cell.length_a   1.000
_cell.length_b   1.000
_cell.length_c   1.000
_cell.angle_alpha   90.00
_cell.angle_beta   90.00
_cell.angle_gamma   90.00
#
_symmetry.space_group_name_H-M   'P 1'
#
loop_
_entity.id
_entity.type
_entity.pdbx_description
1 polymer ?
#
loop_
_entity_poly.entity_id
_entity_poly.type
_entity_poly.pdbx_seq_one_letter_code
_entity_poly.pdbx_strand_id
1 'polypeptide(L)' 'MLECTACGWTGDEKDAIMVPTCPDCTTGHIKMFRLIKKRDGTVECPKCTWRGKMEEAVMEPECPKCGNQYLKKI' A
#
# COMPACT_ATOMS: atom_id res chain seq x y z
N MET A 1 -10.41 13.28 9.34
CA MET A 1 -10.06 13.57 7.93
C MET A 1 -8.58 13.24 7.75
N LEU A 2 -8.09 13.03 6.53
CA LEU A 2 -6.69 12.71 6.23
C LEU A 2 -6.05 13.87 5.46
N GLU A 3 -4.76 14.10 5.71
CA GLU A 3 -3.90 15.03 4.97
C GLU A 3 -2.63 14.31 4.49
N CYS A 4 -2.30 14.41 3.20
CA CYS A 4 -1.07 13.88 2.64
C CYS A 4 0.11 14.82 2.95
N THR A 5 1.13 14.30 3.62
CA THR A 5 2.32 15.07 4.03
C THR A 5 3.23 15.49 2.87
N ALA A 6 3.02 14.96 1.67
CA ALA A 6 3.85 15.23 0.50
C ALA A 6 3.24 16.27 -0.46
N CYS A 7 1.92 16.19 -0.70
CA CYS A 7 1.24 17.03 -1.70
C CYS A 7 0.06 17.85 -1.14
N GLY A 8 -0.21 17.79 0.17
CA GLY A 8 -1.28 18.53 0.82
C GLY A 8 -2.70 18.09 0.43
N TRP A 9 -2.87 16.91 -0.17
CA TRP A 9 -4.21 16.38 -0.44
C TRP A 9 -4.97 16.15 0.88
N THR A 10 -6.21 16.59 0.95
CA THR A 10 -7.12 16.33 2.08
C THR A 10 -8.34 15.55 1.63
N GLY A 11 -8.80 14.59 2.44
CA GLY A 11 -10.01 13.80 2.15
C GLY A 11 -10.42 12.88 3.29
N ASP A 12 -11.49 12.12 3.12
CA ASP A 12 -11.89 11.10 4.10
C ASP A 12 -11.01 9.84 3.97
N GLU A 13 -10.99 8.99 5.00
CA GLU A 13 -10.28 7.69 4.94
C GLU A 13 -10.77 6.82 3.77
N LYS A 14 -12.07 6.88 3.45
CA LYS A 14 -12.66 6.15 2.32
C LYS A 14 -12.19 6.64 0.94
N ASP A 15 -11.65 7.86 0.86
CA ASP A 15 -11.17 8.47 -0.38
C ASP A 15 -9.69 8.13 -0.64
N ALA A 16 -9.01 7.52 0.35
CA ALA A 16 -7.66 7.00 0.17
C ALA A 16 -7.67 5.74 -0.71
N ILE A 17 -6.59 5.52 -1.46
CA ILE A 17 -6.42 4.30 -2.24
C ILE A 17 -5.90 3.22 -1.30
N MET A 18 -6.64 2.12 -1.18
CA MET A 18 -6.17 0.96 -0.42
C MET A 18 -5.29 0.09 -1.31
N VAL A 19 -4.08 -0.20 -0.83
CA VAL A 19 -3.09 -0.97 -1.56
C VAL A 19 -2.63 -2.19 -0.76
N PRO A 20 -2.31 -3.31 -1.43
CA PRO A 20 -1.80 -4.48 -0.74
C PRO A 20 -0.32 -4.29 -0.42
N THR A 21 0.04 -4.55 0.83
CA THR A 21 1.40 -4.48 1.37
C THR A 21 1.77 -5.79 2.04
N CYS A 22 3.08 -6.05 2.13
CA CYS A 22 3.61 -7.24 2.76
C CYS A 22 3.27 -7.24 4.26
N PRO A 23 2.66 -8.31 4.80
CA PRO A 23 2.33 -8.40 6.22
C PRO A 23 3.57 -8.37 7.13
N ASP A 24 4.71 -8.86 6.64
CA ASP A 24 5.91 -9.03 7.47
C ASP A 24 6.76 -7.76 7.57
N CYS A 25 6.80 -6.94 6.52
CA CYS A 25 7.72 -5.80 6.43
C CYS A 25 7.13 -4.54 5.80
N THR A 26 5.79 -4.49 5.67
CA THR A 26 4.97 -3.37 5.16
C THR A 26 5.41 -2.82 3.81
N THR A 27 6.23 -3.59 3.08
CA THR A 27 6.68 -3.22 1.74
C THR A 27 5.53 -3.39 0.77
N GLY A 28 5.28 -2.37 -0.04
CA GLY A 28 4.20 -2.40 -1.02
C GLY A 28 3.78 -1.02 -1.46
N HIS A 29 4.04 0.02 -0.66
CA HIS A 29 3.54 1.36 -0.95
C HIS A 29 4.19 2.03 -2.16
N ILE A 30 5.51 1.94 -2.24
CA ILE A 30 6.26 2.45 -3.38
C ILE A 30 5.92 1.59 -4.59
N LYS A 31 5.46 2.21 -5.69
CA LYS A 31 5.04 1.51 -6.92
C LYS A 31 6.07 0.48 -7.43
N MET A 32 7.35 0.79 -7.32
CA MET A 32 8.45 -0.09 -7.72
C MET A 32 8.65 -1.32 -6.80
N PHE A 33 8.17 -1.24 -5.56
CA PHE A 33 8.26 -2.29 -4.54
C PHE A 33 6.89 -2.87 -4.17
N ARG A 34 5.92 -2.80 -5.09
CA ARG A 34 4.62 -3.49 -4.95
C ARG A 34 4.84 -5.01 -4.86
N LEU A 35 3.87 -5.70 -4.26
CA LEU A 35 3.86 -7.16 -4.28
C LEU A 35 3.81 -7.68 -5.72
N ILE A 36 4.67 -8.63 -6.03
CA ILE A 36 4.84 -9.17 -7.39
C ILE A 36 3.85 -10.32 -7.58
N LYS A 37 2.92 -10.17 -8.52
CA LYS A 37 1.99 -11.24 -8.89
C LYS A 37 2.73 -12.37 -9.62
N LYS A 38 2.57 -13.59 -9.15
CA LYS A 38 3.11 -14.82 -9.75
C LYS A 38 2.08 -15.50 -10.63
N ARG A 39 2.55 -16.41 -11.49
CA ARG A 39 1.70 -17.13 -12.46
C ARG A 39 0.69 -18.06 -11.79
N ASP A 40 1.00 -18.56 -10.58
CA ASP A 40 0.14 -19.43 -9.78
C ASP A 40 -0.93 -18.66 -8.98
N GLY A 41 -1.04 -17.34 -9.20
CA GLY A 41 -2.01 -16.49 -8.51
C GLY A 41 -1.56 -15.97 -7.15
N THR A 42 -0.40 -16.40 -6.65
CA THR A 42 0.20 -15.86 -5.43
C THR A 42 0.84 -14.50 -5.66
N VAL A 43 1.11 -13.78 -4.58
CA VAL A 43 1.89 -12.54 -4.56
C VAL A 43 3.16 -12.74 -3.73
N GLU A 44 4.24 -12.08 -4.12
CA GLU A 44 5.53 -12.17 -3.44
C GLU A 44 6.05 -10.78 -3.06
N CYS A 45 6.56 -10.64 -1.85
CA CYS A 45 7.21 -9.43 -1.39
C CYS A 45 8.62 -9.33 -2.02
N PRO A 46 8.93 -8.21 -2.72
CA PRO A 46 10.24 -8.02 -3.34
C PRO A 46 11.39 -7.80 -2.34
N LYS A 47 11.08 -7.57 -1.05
CA LYS A 47 12.07 -7.23 -0.02
C LYS A 47 12.40 -8.40 0.90
N CYS A 48 11.40 -9.06 1.47
CA CYS A 48 11.58 -10.08 2.51
C CYS A 48 11.22 -11.50 2.05
N THR A 49 10.89 -11.70 0.77
CA THR A 49 10.52 -12.99 0.15
C THR A 49 9.24 -13.65 0.66
N TRP A 50 8.46 -12.98 1.51
CA TRP A 50 7.09 -13.42 1.87
C TRP A 50 6.29 -13.74 0.60
N ARG A 51 5.54 -14.85 0.62
CA ARG A 51 4.69 -15.29 -0.48
C ARG A 51 3.38 -15.84 0.06
N GLY A 52 2.27 -15.35 -0.46
CA GLY A 52 0.93 -15.75 -0.04
C GLY A 52 -0.12 -15.37 -1.08
N LYS A 53 -1.39 -15.56 -0.76
CA LYS A 53 -2.49 -15.03 -1.58
C LYS A 53 -2.61 -13.51 -1.40
N MET A 54 -3.22 -12.85 -2.38
CA MET A 54 -3.49 -11.40 -2.28
C MET A 54 -4.35 -11.06 -1.05
N GLU A 55 -5.24 -11.96 -0.66
CA GLU A 55 -6.12 -11.86 0.51
C GLU A 55 -5.35 -11.79 1.84
N GLU A 56 -4.14 -12.34 1.86
CA GLU A 56 -3.26 -12.39 3.04
C GLU A 56 -2.38 -11.13 3.16
N ALA A 57 -2.39 -10.26 2.15
CA ALA A 57 -1.70 -8.98 2.20
C ALA A 57 -2.45 -7.98 3.09
N VAL A 58 -1.69 -7.07 3.72
CA VAL A 58 -2.29 -5.99 4.53
C VAL A 58 -2.70 -4.86 3.61
N MET A 59 -3.97 -4.47 3.65
CA MET A 59 -4.47 -3.33 2.89
C MET A 59 -4.17 -2.05 3.66
N GLU A 60 -3.29 -1.21 3.11
CA GLU A 60 -2.91 0.06 3.72
C GLU A 60 -3.29 1.25 2.82
N PRO A 61 -3.64 2.41 3.40
CA PRO A 61 -4.07 3.56 2.62
C PRO A 61 -2.89 4.34 2.02
N GLU A 62 -3.11 4.91 0.85
CA GLU A 62 -2.20 5.83 0.16
C GLU A 62 -2.92 7.08 -0.34
N CYS A 63 -2.16 8.17 -0.49
CA CYS A 63 -2.66 9.38 -1.12
C CYS A 63 -3.10 9.10 -2.57
N PRO A 64 -4.35 9.42 -2.95
CA PRO A 64 -4.84 9.17 -4.31
C PRO A 64 -4.14 10.03 -5.38
N LYS A 65 -3.51 11.16 -4.98
CA LYS A 65 -2.84 12.07 -5.91
C LYS A 65 -1.39 11.70 -6.20
N CYS A 66 -0.63 11.26 -5.19
CA CYS A 66 0.81 11.04 -5.33
C CYS A 66 1.29 9.65 -4.90
N GLY A 67 0.43 8.79 -4.35
CA GLY A 67 0.81 7.46 -3.87
C GLY A 67 1.65 7.47 -2.60
N ASN A 68 1.67 8.59 -1.86
CA ASN A 68 2.37 8.68 -0.58
C ASN A 68 1.60 7.94 0.52
N GLN A 69 2.31 7.08 1.25
CA GLN A 69 1.78 6.28 2.37
C GLN A 69 1.57 7.10 3.65
N TYR A 70 2.25 8.24 3.78
CA TYR A 70 2.19 9.06 4.98
C TYR A 70 0.99 10.01 4.94
N LEU A 71 -0.11 9.54 5.51
CA LEU A 71 -1.35 10.30 5.68
C LEU A 71 -1.53 10.66 7.16
N LYS A 72 -1.68 11.94 7.46
CA LYS A 72 -1.89 12.46 8.81
C LYS A 72 -3.38 12.61 9.09
N LYS A 73 -3.85 12.18 10.26
CA LYS A 73 -5.20 12.49 10.72
C LYS A 73 -5.29 13.96 11.14
N ILE A 74 -6.29 14.65 10.59
CA ILE A 74 -6.69 16.02 10.93
C ILE A 74 -8.17 16.07 11.27
#